data_AF-A0A1A8SBE1-F1
#
_entry.id   AF-A0A1A8SBE1-F1
#
_cell.length_a   1.000
_cell.length_b   1.000
_cell.length_c   1.000
_cell.angle_alpha   90.00
_cell.angle_beta   90.00
_cell.angle_gamma   90.00
#
_symmetry.space_group_name_H-M   'P 1'
#
loop_
_entity.id
_entity.type
_entity.pdbx_description
1 polymer ?
#
loop_
_entity_poly.entity_id
_entity_poly.type
_entity_poly.pdbx_seq_one_letter_code
_entity_poly.pdbx_strand_id
1 'polypeptide(L)'
;GFSCVNSGLWLNPRWPYMGSSPDGVVTCDCHGTGICEIKCPHSEQDEPSLRLCAGRRGFCLIGEGDHVTLDRNHDYYFQVQAQLHIVKAEYCDFVVWNHKDLFVERILPDVEFWEDVIPKAECFFRNSILPEILGQQVTNLHKSE
;
A
#
# COMPACT_ATOMS: atom_id res chain seq x y z
N GLY A 1 -20.55 -14.24 -7.32
CA GLY A 1 -20.90 -13.04 -6.55
C GLY A 1 -19.70 -12.13 -6.42
N PHE A 2 -19.93 -10.97 -5.82
CA PHE A 2 -18.87 -10.11 -5.30
C PHE A 2 -19.02 -10.07 -3.78
N SER A 3 -17.92 -10.21 -3.05
CA SER A 3 -17.88 -10.02 -1.62
C SER A 3 -16.62 -9.27 -1.21
N CYS A 4 -16.74 -8.41 -0.21
CA CYS A 4 -15.62 -7.74 0.43
C CYS A 4 -15.75 -7.98 1.94
N VAL A 5 -14.68 -8.44 2.57
CA VAL A 5 -14.64 -8.75 4.01
C VAL A 5 -13.47 -8.02 4.66
N ASN A 6 -13.64 -7.67 5.94
CA ASN A 6 -12.58 -7.04 6.72
C ASN A 6 -11.36 -7.96 6.79
N SER A 7 -10.17 -7.35 6.71
CA SER A 7 -8.91 -8.06 6.86
C SER A 7 -8.27 -7.81 8.23
N GLY A 8 -7.44 -8.76 8.67
CA GLY A 8 -6.47 -8.56 9.73
C GLY A 8 -5.06 -8.40 9.16
N LEU A 9 -4.06 -8.65 10.01
CA LEU A 9 -2.65 -8.72 9.61
C LEU A 9 -2.35 -10.04 8.90
N TRP A 10 -1.77 -9.94 7.71
CA TRP A 10 -1.20 -11.04 6.94
C TRP A 10 0.31 -11.03 7.08
N LEU A 11 0.90 -12.19 7.31
CA LEU A 11 2.35 -12.38 7.32
C LEU A 11 2.77 -13.16 6.09
N ASN A 12 3.88 -12.75 5.48
CA ASN A 12 4.44 -13.51 4.39
C ASN A 12 5.09 -14.80 4.93
N PRO A 13 4.67 -16.00 4.49
CA PRO A 13 5.18 -17.25 5.05
C PRO A 13 6.67 -17.48 4.74
N ARG A 14 7.19 -16.89 3.65
CA ARG A 14 8.61 -17.00 3.26
C ARG A 14 9.48 -15.96 3.97
N TRP A 15 8.93 -14.77 4.22
CA TRP A 15 9.61 -13.69 4.94
C TRP A 15 8.74 -13.21 6.11
N PRO A 16 8.72 -13.90 7.26
CA PRO A 16 7.76 -13.66 8.34
C PRO A 16 7.84 -12.28 9.02
N TYR A 17 8.93 -11.54 8.77
CA TYR A 17 9.09 -10.14 9.20
C TYR A 17 8.41 -9.13 8.27
N MET A 18 7.83 -9.58 7.15
CA MET A 18 7.01 -8.76 6.26
C MET A 18 5.53 -9.05 6.53
N GLY A 19 4.78 -8.00 6.86
CA GLY A 19 3.34 -8.09 7.09
C GLY A 19 2.57 -6.94 6.43
N SER A 20 1.30 -7.19 6.15
CA SER A 20 0.38 -6.19 5.59
C SER A 20 -1.03 -6.37 6.14
N SER A 21 -1.79 -5.27 6.22
CA SER A 21 -3.19 -5.30 6.60
C SER A 21 -3.96 -4.47 5.56
N PRO A 22 -4.44 -5.08 4.46
CA PRO A 22 -5.33 -4.35 3.54
C PRO A 22 -6.62 -3.95 4.26
N ASP A 23 -7.33 -2.95 3.77
CA ASP A 23 -8.62 -2.55 4.37
C ASP A 23 -9.71 -3.59 4.14
N GLY A 24 -9.63 -4.34 3.04
CA GLY A 24 -10.53 -5.46 2.77
C GLY A 24 -9.94 -6.51 1.83
N VAL A 25 -10.44 -7.73 1.95
CA VAL A 25 -10.21 -8.81 0.98
C VAL A 25 -11.44 -8.95 0.11
N VAL A 26 -11.22 -8.91 -1.19
CA VAL A 26 -12.25 -8.97 -2.22
C VAL A 26 -12.25 -10.36 -2.83
N THR A 27 -13.44 -10.89 -3.12
CA THR A 27 -13.61 -12.10 -3.93
C THR A 27 -14.63 -11.79 -5.02
N CYS A 28 -14.21 -11.90 -6.29
CA CYS A 28 -15.11 -11.89 -7.44
C CYS A 28 -15.01 -13.21 -8.21
N ASP A 29 -16.15 -13.80 -8.57
CA ASP A 29 -16.19 -14.92 -9.52
C ASP A 29 -15.49 -14.62 -10.86
N CYS A 30 -15.42 -13.34 -11.21
CA CYS A 30 -14.93 -12.84 -12.48
C CYS A 30 -13.42 -12.56 -12.51
N HIS A 31 -12.85 -12.12 -11.39
CA HIS A 31 -11.48 -11.61 -11.31
C HIS A 31 -10.61 -12.38 -10.29
N GLY A 32 -11.17 -13.33 -9.55
CA GLY A 32 -10.47 -14.06 -8.50
C GLY A 32 -10.47 -13.31 -7.16
N THR A 33 -9.40 -13.48 -6.41
CA THR A 33 -9.20 -12.82 -5.13
C THR A 33 -8.50 -11.48 -5.35
N GLY A 34 -8.88 -10.47 -4.59
CA GLY A 34 -8.27 -9.16 -4.63
C GLY A 34 -8.19 -8.56 -3.23
N ILE A 35 -7.66 -7.37 -3.14
CA ILE A 35 -7.68 -6.54 -1.93
C ILE A 35 -8.26 -5.16 -2.25
N CYS A 36 -8.65 -4.45 -1.20
CA CYS A 36 -9.08 -3.07 -1.25
C CYS A 36 -8.20 -2.26 -0.29
N GLU A 37 -7.76 -1.08 -0.73
CA GLU A 37 -7.03 -0.11 0.09
C GLU A 37 -7.70 1.26 -0.12
N ILE A 38 -8.18 1.86 0.96
CA ILE A 38 -9.02 3.05 0.97
C ILE A 38 -8.27 4.20 1.64
N LYS A 39 -8.15 5.32 0.91
CA LYS A 39 -7.59 6.57 1.42
C LYS A 39 -8.65 7.65 1.47
N CYS A 40 -8.70 8.35 2.60
CA CYS A 40 -9.60 9.47 2.85
C CYS A 40 -8.78 10.76 3.08
N PRO A 41 -8.30 11.43 2.02
CA PRO A 41 -7.38 12.56 2.15
C PRO A 41 -8.10 13.78 2.72
N HIS A 42 -7.75 14.17 3.95
CA HIS A 42 -8.35 15.33 4.62
C HIS A 42 -8.13 16.65 3.85
N SER A 43 -7.02 16.79 3.12
CA SER A 43 -6.76 18.00 2.32
C SER A 43 -7.77 18.23 1.19
N GLU A 44 -8.37 17.16 0.68
CA GLU A 44 -9.34 17.20 -0.41
C GLU A 44 -10.75 16.79 0.05
N GLN A 45 -11.06 16.89 1.35
CA GLN A 45 -12.30 16.32 1.92
C GLN A 45 -13.60 16.94 1.35
N ASP A 46 -13.53 18.19 0.90
CA ASP A 46 -14.66 18.97 0.37
C ASP A 46 -14.59 19.17 -1.16
N GLU A 47 -13.56 18.61 -1.81
CA GLU A 47 -13.36 18.79 -3.24
C GLU A 47 -14.41 18.01 -4.05
N PRO A 48 -15.10 18.65 -5.00
CA PRO A 48 -16.17 18.01 -5.76
C PRO A 48 -15.66 16.98 -6.77
N SER A 49 -14.36 17.02 -7.10
CA SER A 49 -13.73 16.05 -7.98
C SER A 49 -12.29 15.77 -7.58
N LEU A 50 -12.02 14.54 -7.14
CA LEU A 50 -10.67 14.09 -6.79
C LEU A 50 -9.75 14.06 -8.01
N ARG A 51 -10.31 13.82 -9.21
CA ARG A 51 -9.56 13.87 -10.48
C ARG A 51 -9.01 15.26 -10.78
N LEU A 52 -9.78 16.32 -10.51
CA LEU A 52 -9.32 17.70 -10.69
C LEU A 52 -8.26 18.12 -9.64
N CYS A 53 -8.08 17.32 -8.59
CA CYS A 53 -7.05 17.53 -7.58
C CYS A 53 -5.72 16.84 -7.94
N ALA A 54 -5.70 16.04 -9.01
CA ALA A 54 -4.49 15.34 -9.45
C ALA A 54 -3.34 16.33 -9.71
N GLY A 55 -2.14 15.97 -9.27
CA GLY A 55 -0.94 16.81 -9.39
C GLY A 55 -0.83 17.93 -8.34
N ARG A 56 -1.83 18.13 -7.46
CA ARG A 56 -1.67 19.02 -6.30
C ARG A 56 -0.55 18.50 -5.40
N ARG A 57 0.25 19.42 -4.85
CA ARG A 57 1.37 19.06 -3.97
C ARG A 57 0.87 18.29 -2.75
N GLY A 58 1.44 17.11 -2.52
CA GLY A 58 1.09 16.24 -1.38
C GLY A 58 -0.16 15.39 -1.60
N PHE A 59 -0.78 15.46 -2.78
CA PHE A 59 -1.86 14.57 -3.16
C PHE A 59 -1.33 13.33 -3.89
N CYS A 60 -2.02 12.20 -3.74
CA CYS A 60 -1.54 10.92 -4.24
C CYS A 60 -1.84 10.66 -5.72
N LEU A 61 -2.82 11.37 -6.30
CA LEU A 61 -3.18 11.20 -7.70
C LEU A 61 -2.41 12.16 -8.60
N ILE A 62 -2.05 11.68 -9.78
CA ILE A 62 -1.40 12.45 -10.85
C ILE A 62 -2.13 12.22 -12.18
N GLY A 63 -1.88 13.14 -13.13
CA GLY A 63 -2.48 13.10 -14.46
C GLY A 63 -3.48 14.22 -14.70
N GLU A 64 -4.05 14.22 -15.90
CA GLU A 64 -5.00 15.26 -16.34
C GLU A 64 -6.16 14.61 -17.10
N GLY A 65 -7.37 15.17 -16.92
CA GLY A 65 -8.59 14.70 -17.58
C GLY A 65 -8.96 13.27 -17.21
N ASP A 66 -9.12 12.41 -18.22
CA ASP A 66 -9.55 11.03 -18.03
C ASP A 66 -8.41 10.10 -17.56
N HIS A 67 -7.15 10.52 -17.74
CA HIS A 67 -5.96 9.75 -17.42
C HIS A 67 -5.39 10.11 -16.04
N VAL A 68 -6.18 9.89 -14.99
CA VAL A 68 -5.76 10.06 -13.60
C VAL A 68 -5.43 8.71 -12.98
N THR A 69 -4.29 8.62 -12.32
CA THR A 69 -3.81 7.42 -11.61
C THR A 69 -3.14 7.79 -10.29
N LEU A 70 -2.97 6.82 -9.41
CA LEU A 70 -2.04 6.88 -8.29
C LEU A 70 -0.62 7.06 -8.83
N ASP A 71 0.11 8.04 -8.28
CA ASP A 71 1.52 8.24 -8.60
C ASP A 71 2.33 7.00 -8.19
N ARG A 72 3.05 6.43 -9.16
CA ARG A 72 3.88 5.25 -8.98
C ARG A 72 5.10 5.50 -8.07
N ASN A 73 5.40 6.77 -7.79
CA ASN A 73 6.44 7.18 -6.85
C ASN A 73 5.89 7.53 -5.45
N HIS A 74 4.57 7.49 -5.25
CA HIS A 74 3.96 7.82 -3.97
C HIS A 74 4.00 6.62 -3.02
N ASP A 75 4.13 6.87 -1.71
CA ASP A 75 4.22 5.84 -0.67
C ASP A 75 3.09 4.81 -0.71
N TYR A 76 1.88 5.27 -1.06
CA TYR A 76 0.71 4.40 -1.22
C TYR A 76 0.87 3.37 -2.34
N TYR A 77 1.60 3.66 -3.42
CA TYR A 77 1.85 2.67 -4.47
C TYR A 77 2.72 1.54 -3.92
N PHE A 78 3.78 1.88 -3.19
CA PHE A 78 4.64 0.90 -2.54
C PHE A 78 3.87 0.09 -1.48
N GLN A 79 2.97 0.72 -0.73
CA GLN A 79 2.08 0.05 0.21
C GLN A 79 1.18 -0.98 -0.49
N VAL A 80 0.53 -0.60 -1.60
CA VAL A 80 -0.34 -1.48 -2.38
C VAL A 80 0.45 -2.65 -2.95
N GLN A 81 1.61 -2.40 -3.55
CA GLN A 81 2.46 -3.49 -4.06
C GLN A 81 2.87 -4.44 -2.94
N ALA A 82 3.16 -3.93 -1.74
CA ALA A 82 3.53 -4.76 -0.59
C ALA A 82 2.37 -5.64 -0.14
N GLN A 83 1.15 -5.08 -0.07
CA GLN A 83 -0.04 -5.85 0.26
C GLN A 83 -0.32 -6.94 -0.77
N LEU A 84 -0.25 -6.63 -2.07
CA LEU A 84 -0.41 -7.60 -3.15
C LEU A 84 0.58 -8.76 -3.03
N HIS A 85 1.85 -8.44 -2.78
CA HIS A 85 2.91 -9.45 -2.67
C HIS A 85 2.75 -10.35 -1.43
N ILE A 86 2.38 -9.77 -0.29
CA ILE A 86 2.26 -10.47 1.00
C ILE A 86 1.01 -11.35 1.03
N VAL A 87 -0.14 -10.81 0.60
CA VAL A 87 -1.43 -11.51 0.59
C VAL A 87 -1.54 -12.50 -0.58
N LYS A 88 -0.69 -12.35 -1.60
CA LYS A 88 -0.77 -13.10 -2.88
C LYS A 88 -2.09 -12.85 -3.61
N ALA A 89 -2.56 -11.61 -3.56
CA ALA A 89 -3.77 -11.17 -4.24
C ALA A 89 -3.49 -10.80 -5.70
N GLU A 90 -4.49 -11.02 -6.56
CA GLU A 90 -4.39 -10.83 -8.01
C GLU A 90 -4.50 -9.35 -8.43
N TYR A 91 -5.14 -8.53 -7.59
CA TYR A 91 -5.30 -7.08 -7.82
C TYR A 91 -5.64 -6.35 -6.52
N CYS A 92 -5.44 -5.03 -6.54
CA CYS A 92 -5.89 -4.11 -5.51
C CYS A 92 -6.82 -3.09 -6.15
N ASP A 93 -8.04 -2.97 -5.66
CA ASP A 93 -8.88 -1.81 -5.97
C ASP A 93 -8.48 -0.70 -4.99
N PHE A 94 -7.62 0.22 -5.46
CA PHE A 94 -7.17 1.38 -4.71
C PHE A 94 -8.23 2.48 -4.80
N VAL A 95 -8.73 2.89 -3.64
CA VAL A 95 -9.86 3.81 -3.51
C VAL A 95 -9.38 5.10 -2.87
N VAL A 96 -9.68 6.23 -3.50
CA VAL A 96 -9.60 7.55 -2.87
C VAL A 96 -11.01 8.07 -2.72
N TRP A 97 -11.41 8.37 -1.49
CA TRP A 97 -12.77 8.76 -1.17
C TRP A 97 -12.82 10.05 -0.37
N ASN A 98 -13.79 10.90 -0.68
CA ASN A 98 -14.20 12.01 0.17
C ASN A 98 -15.74 12.11 0.22
N HIS A 99 -16.28 13.12 0.89
CA HIS A 99 -17.74 13.27 1.02
C HIS A 99 -18.50 13.58 -0.29
N LYS A 100 -17.78 13.87 -1.39
CA LYS A 100 -18.32 14.36 -2.66
C LYS A 100 -18.05 13.46 -3.85
N ASP A 101 -16.97 12.68 -3.81
CA ASP A 101 -16.43 11.93 -4.94
C ASP A 101 -15.73 10.64 -4.48
N LEU A 102 -15.62 9.70 -5.42
CA LEU A 102 -14.99 8.40 -5.26
C LEU A 102 -14.15 8.12 -6.50
N PHE A 103 -12.83 8.05 -6.33
CA PHE A 103 -11.91 7.58 -7.35
C PHE A 103 -11.50 6.14 -7.04
N VAL A 104 -11.52 5.28 -8.05
CA VAL A 104 -11.06 3.89 -7.94
C VAL A 104 -10.12 3.58 -9.10
N GLU A 105 -8.96 3.02 -8.75
CA GLU A 105 -8.01 2.46 -9.71
C GLU A 105 -7.71 1.00 -9.36
N ARG A 106 -7.78 0.12 -10.34
CA ARG A 106 -7.29 -1.25 -10.19
C ARG A 106 -5.80 -1.31 -10.46
N ILE A 107 -5.04 -1.71 -9.45
CA ILE A 107 -3.59 -1.89 -9.50
C ILE A 107 -3.28 -3.38 -9.53
N LEU A 108 -2.40 -3.78 -10.45
CA LEU A 108 -1.95 -5.16 -10.61
C LEU A 108 -0.58 -5.37 -9.93
N PRO A 109 -0.24 -6.62 -9.56
CA PRO A 109 1.09 -6.95 -9.04
C PRO A 109 2.19 -6.57 -10.02
N ASP A 110 3.18 -5.84 -9.53
CA ASP A 110 4.42 -5.52 -10.24
C ASP A 110 5.51 -6.47 -9.75
N VAL A 111 5.74 -7.56 -10.51
CA VAL A 111 6.65 -8.63 -10.07
C VAL A 111 8.11 -8.19 -10.15
N GLU A 112 8.47 -7.43 -11.18
CA GLU A 112 9.83 -6.93 -11.40
C GLU A 112 10.26 -5.99 -10.27
N PHE A 113 9.34 -5.17 -9.75
CA PHE A 113 9.56 -4.34 -8.57
C PHE A 113 10.05 -5.14 -7.35
N TRP A 114 9.58 -6.38 -7.15
CA TRP A 114 9.93 -7.18 -5.96
C TRP A 114 11.33 -7.78 -5.99
N GLU A 115 11.93 -7.97 -7.16
CA GLU A 115 13.28 -8.52 -7.28
C GLU A 115 14.30 -7.61 -6.58
N ASP A 116 14.10 -6.30 -6.66
CA ASP A 116 14.96 -5.29 -6.05
C ASP A 116 14.60 -4.95 -4.59
N VAL A 117 13.32 -5.11 -4.20
CA VAL A 117 12.82 -4.66 -2.90
C VAL A 117 13.07 -5.68 -1.80
N ILE A 118 12.94 -6.98 -2.10
CA ILE A 118 13.12 -8.05 -1.12
C ILE A 118 14.50 -8.00 -0.46
N PRO A 119 15.63 -7.89 -1.20
CA PRO A 119 16.95 -7.83 -0.60
C PRO A 119 17.13 -6.60 0.31
N LYS A 120 16.56 -5.46 -0.06
CA LYS A 120 16.62 -4.22 0.72
C LYS A 120 15.84 -4.35 2.03
N ALA A 121 14.62 -4.88 1.96
CA ALA A 121 13.77 -5.11 3.13
C ALA A 121 14.38 -6.15 4.08
N GLU A 122 14.98 -7.22 3.55
CA GLU A 122 15.72 -8.21 4.35
C GLU A 122 16.95 -7.59 5.03
N CYS A 123 17.74 -6.81 4.29
CA CYS A 123 18.90 -6.12 4.82
C CYS A 123 18.51 -5.17 5.97
N PHE A 124 17.46 -4.36 5.78
CA PHE A 124 16.95 -3.47 6.81
C PHE A 124 16.45 -4.22 8.04
N PHE A 125 15.70 -5.32 7.86
CA PHE A 125 15.25 -6.13 8.98
C PHE A 125 16.44 -6.71 9.77
N ARG A 126 17.40 -7.35 9.08
CA ARG A 126 18.54 -8.02 9.73
C ARG A 126 19.50 -7.07 10.42
N ASN A 127 19.74 -5.90 9.83
CA ASN A 127 20.78 -4.99 10.29
C ASN A 127 20.26 -3.86 11.17
N SER A 128 18.96 -3.59 11.17
CA SER A 128 18.37 -2.48 11.94
C SER A 128 17.30 -2.97 12.91
N ILE A 129 16.29 -3.69 12.42
CA ILE A 129 15.13 -4.07 13.26
C ILE A 129 15.48 -5.21 14.22
N LEU A 130 16.10 -6.28 13.73
CA LEU A 130 16.42 -7.46 14.54
C LEU A 130 17.39 -7.15 15.68
N PRO A 131 18.50 -6.41 15.48
CA PRO A 131 19.40 -6.03 16.57
C PRO A 131 18.73 -5.13 17.60
N GLU A 132 17.82 -4.25 17.17
CA GLU A 132 17.06 -3.38 18.06
C GLU A 132 16.08 -4.18 18.93
N ILE A 133 15.33 -5.11 18.33
CA ILE A 133 14.39 -5.97 19.07
C ILE A 133 15.12 -6.86 20.08
N LEU A 134 16.29 -7.40 19.72
CA LEU A 134 17.02 -8.35 20.58
C LEU A 134 17.86 -7.67 21.67
N GLY A 135 18.36 -6.45 21.45
CA GLY A 135 19.35 -5.85 22.34
C GLY A 135 19.39 -4.33 22.39
N GLN A 136 18.42 -3.63 21.79
CA GLN A 136 18.35 -2.17 21.76
C GLN A 136 19.64 -1.52 21.24
N GLN A 137 20.34 -2.19 20.32
CA GLN A 137 21.70 -1.79 19.94
C GLN A 137 21.73 -0.43 19.24
N VAL A 138 20.70 -0.09 18.46
CA VAL A 138 20.61 1.20 17.79
C VAL A 138 20.28 2.30 18.80
N THR A 139 19.29 2.06 19.66
CA THR A 139 18.91 3.01 20.71
C THR A 139 20.03 3.27 21.71
N ASN A 140 20.84 2.26 22.02
CA ASN A 140 21.94 2.39 22.98
C ASN A 140 23.18 3.09 22.41
N LEU A 141 23.44 3.00 21.10
CA LEU A 141 24.51 3.77 20.44
C LEU A 141 24.32 5.29 20.60
N HIS A 142 23.07 5.76 20.61
CA HIS A 142 22.72 7.18 20.78
C HIS A 142 22.61 7.63 22.25
N LYS A 143 22.76 6.73 23.22
CA LYS A 143 22.81 7.07 24.66
C LYS A 143 24.23 7.14 25.22
N SER A 144 25.22 6.76 24.41
CA SER A 144 26.65 6.80 24.75
C SER A 144 27.35 8.09 24.35
N GLU A 145 26.60 9.11 23.90
CA GLU A 145 27.03 10.52 23.77
C GLU A 145 26.49 11.36 24.94
#